data_AF-A0A174VUF2-F1
#
_entry.id   AF-A0A174VUF2-F1
#
_cell.length_a   1.000
_cell.length_b   1.000
_cell.length_c   1.000
_cell.angle_alpha   90.00
_cell.angle_beta   90.00
_cell.angle_gamma   90.00
#
_symmetry.space_group_name_H-M   'P 1'
#
loop_
_entity.id
_entity.type
_entity.pdbx_description
1 polymer ?
#
loop_
_entity_poly.entity_id
_entity_poly.type
_entity_poly.pdbx_seq_one_letter_code
_entity_poly.pdbx_strand_id
1 'polypeptide(L)' 'MIWYKPDNIIFKNRKEAKKYFGTNKYYKIEREKKDIIFIDDHKSIATDGGNQTDIDK' A
#
# COMPACT_ATOMS: atom_id res chain seq x y z
N MET A 1 2.83 1.45 -4.60
CA MET A 1 3.68 2.60 -4.17
C MET A 1 3.65 2.72 -2.64
N ILE A 2 4.60 3.44 -2.04
CA ILE A 2 4.66 3.64 -0.58
C ILE A 2 4.87 5.13 -0.31
N TRP A 3 3.97 5.77 0.43
CA TRP A 3 4.11 7.15 0.84
C TRP A 3 4.57 7.23 2.29
N TYR A 4 5.69 7.92 2.52
CA TYR A 4 6.22 8.23 3.84
C TYR A 4 5.83 9.66 4.21
N LYS A 5 4.90 9.79 5.17
CA LYS A 5 4.28 11.06 5.56
C LYS A 5 5.27 12.11 6.11
N PRO A 6 6.23 11.78 7.00
CA PRO A 6 7.06 12.77 7.67
C PRO A 6 7.87 13.62 6.71
N ASP A 7 8.46 13.00 5.69
CA ASP A 7 9.27 13.71 4.68
C ASP A 7 8.50 13.95 3.37
N ASN A 8 7.23 13.54 3.33
CA ASN A 8 6.37 13.58 2.15
C ASN A 8 6.99 12.89 0.90
N ILE A 9 7.70 11.78 1.11
CA ILE A 9 8.40 11.03 0.06
C ILE A 9 7.53 9.88 -0.45
N ILE A 10 7.45 9.72 -1.76
CA ILE A 10 6.77 8.58 -2.39
C ILE A 10 7.81 7.66 -3.02
N PHE A 11 7.84 6.41 -2.56
CA PHE A 11 8.64 5.33 -3.14
C PHE A 11 7.80 4.55 -4.15
N LYS A 12 8.38 4.23 -5.31
CA LYS A 12 7.68 3.42 -6.32
C LYS A 12 7.43 2.00 -5.82
N ASN A 13 8.39 1.45 -5.08
CA ASN A 13 8.37 0.07 -4.59
C ASN A 13 9.05 -0.09 -3.22
N ARG A 14 8.90 -1.28 -2.63
CA ARG A 14 9.54 -1.64 -1.35
C ARG A 14 11.07 -1.62 -1.41
N LYS A 15 11.67 -1.85 -2.58
CA LYS A 15 13.13 -1.89 -2.75
C LYS A 15 13.73 -0.49 -2.59
N GLU A 16 13.11 0.54 -3.16
CA GLU A 16 13.51 1.94 -2.96
C GLU A 16 13.35 2.38 -1.50
N ALA A 17 12.22 2.06 -0.89
CA ALA A 17 11.99 2.36 0.53
C ALA A 17 13.04 1.68 1.43
N LYS A 18 13.36 0.39 1.19
CA LYS A 18 14.41 -0.33 1.91
C LYS A 18 15.80 0.28 1.71
N LYS A 19 16.11 0.81 0.52
CA LYS A 19 17.38 1.49 0.25
C LYS A 19 17.47 2.82 1.01
N TYR A 20 16.36 3.52 1.17
CA TYR A 20 16.29 4.79 1.89
C TYR A 20 16.39 4.61 3.42
N PHE A 21 15.58 3.74 4.00
CA PHE A 21 15.55 3.55 5.47
C PHE A 21 16.61 2.56 5.98
N GLY A 22 17.09 1.67 5.12
CA GLY A 22 17.76 0.44 5.53
C GLY A 22 16.75 -0.66 5.87
N THR A 23 17.13 -1.92 5.60
CA THR A 23 16.25 -3.09 5.72
C THR A 23 15.60 -3.24 7.10
N ASN A 24 16.39 -3.10 8.18
CA ASN A 24 15.89 -3.32 9.54
C ASN A 24 14.89 -2.23 9.97
N LYS A 25 15.21 -0.96 9.68
CA LYS A 25 14.34 0.18 10.00
C LYS A 25 13.05 0.14 9.18
N TYR A 26 13.14 -0.19 7.89
CA TYR A 26 11.97 -0.38 7.04
C TYR A 26 10.99 -1.42 7.60
N TYR A 27 11.48 -2.59 8.06
CA TYR A 27 10.60 -3.61 8.64
C TYR A 27 9.94 -3.18 9.95
N LYS A 28 10.64 -2.39 10.77
CA LYS A 28 10.06 -1.83 11.99
C LYS A 28 8.89 -0.89 11.66
N ILE A 29 9.11 0.04 10.73
CA ILE A 29 8.09 0.98 10.25
C ILE A 29 6.91 0.22 9.60
N GLU A 30 7.18 -0.82 8.81
CA GLU A 30 6.15 -1.68 8.21
C GLU A 30 5.31 -2.41 9.26
N ARG A 31 5.92 -2.94 10.32
CA ARG A 31 5.21 -3.57 11.44
C ARG A 31 4.37 -2.58 12.23
N GLU A 32 4.92 -1.41 12.51
CA GLU A 32 4.24 -0.36 13.28
C GLU A 32 3.13 0.31 12.46
N LYS A 33 3.15 0.19 11.12
CA LYS A 33 2.25 0.88 10.17
C LYS A 33 2.13 2.38 10.44
N LYS A 34 3.12 2.94 11.12
CA LYS A 34 3.18 4.33 11.50
C LYS A 34 3.92 5.07 10.39
N ASP A 35 3.40 6.24 10.01
CA ASP A 35 4.07 7.14 9.08
C ASP A 35 4.21 6.65 7.62
N ILE A 36 3.85 5.40 7.30
CA ILE A 36 3.80 4.88 5.93
C ILE A 36 2.38 4.55 5.48
N ILE A 37 2.06 4.84 4.22
CA ILE A 37 0.84 4.41 3.54
C ILE A 37 1.24 3.58 2.33
N PHE A 38 0.69 2.36 2.24
CA PHE A 38 0.78 1.58 1.02
C PHE A 38 -0.29 2.06 0.06
N ILE A 39 0.14 2.71 -1.00
CA ILE A 39 -0.73 3.13 -2.10
C ILE A 39 -0.76 1.94 -3.05
N ASP A 40 -1.91 1.29 -3.12
CA ASP A 40 -2.13 0.27 -4.13
C ASP A 40 -2.25 0.96 -5.49
N ASP A 41 -1.35 0.61 -6.42
CA ASP A 41 -1.33 1.18 -7.77
C ASP A 41 -2.25 0.38 -8.71
N HIS A 42 -2.97 -0.63 -8.20
CA HIS A 42 -4.06 -1.25 -8.97
C HIS A 42 -5.19 -0.24 -9.07
N LYS A 43 -5.12 0.61 -10.12
CA LYS A 43 -6.30 1.09 -10.81
C LYS A 43 -7.25 -0.10 -10.93
N SER A 44 -8.40 0.03 -10.28
CA SER A 44 -9.46 -0.94 -10.19
C SER A 44 -9.77 -1.53 -11.57
N ILE A 45 -9.29 -2.74 -11.84
CA ILE A 45 -10.06 -3.70 -12.63
C ILE A 45 -10.73 -4.59 -11.58
N ALA A 46 -11.69 -4.00 -10.86
CA ALA A 46 -12.84 -4.75 -10.43
C ALA A 46 -13.73 -4.81 -11.68
N THR A 47 -13.45 -5.77 -12.57
CA THR A 47 -14.49 -6.25 -13.47
C THR A 47 -15.50 -6.90 -12.56
N ASP A 48 -16.63 -6.23 -12.35
CA ASP A 48 -17.86 -6.81 -11.81
C ASP A 48 -18.12 -8.12 -12.54
N GLY A 49 -17.88 -9.24 -11.87
CA GLY A 49 -17.99 -10.58 -12.41
C GLY A 49 -18.42 -11.61 -11.38
N GLY A 50 -19.03 -11.16 -10.29
CA GLY A 50 -19.62 -12.00 -9.26
C GLY A 50 -21.05 -11.56 -9.02
N ASN A 51 -21.98 -12.15 -9.78
CA ASN A 51 -23.41 -12.05 -9.50
C ASN A 51 -23.67 -12.52 -8.07
N GLN A 52 -24.03 -11.59 -7.18
CA GLN A 52 -24.79 -11.89 -5.98
C GLN A 52 -25.83 -10.77 -5.82
N THR A 53 -27.03 -11.01 -6.34
CA THR A 53 -28.26 -10.45 -5.78
C THR A 53 -29.28 -11.59 -5.71
N ASP A 54 -29.12 -12.42 -4.68
CA ASP A 54 -30.30 -12.87 -3.97
C ASP A 54 -30.76 -11.66 -3.16
N ILE A 55 -32.01 -11.23 -3.36
CA ILE A 55 -32.99 -10.73 -2.36
C ILE A 55 -34.07 -9.85 -3.05
N ASP A 56 -35.30 -10.37 -2.99
CA ASP A 56 -36.61 -9.66 -2.93
C ASP A 56 -37.35 -9.20 -4.21
N LYS A 57 -38.05 -10.14 -4.88
CA LYS A 57 -39.54 -10.16 -5.00
C LYS A 57 -40.04 -11.33 -5.85
#